data_AF-A0A8S4AW75-F1
#
_entry.id   AF-A0A8S4AW75-F1
#
_cell.length_a   1.000
_cell.length_b   1.000
_cell.length_c   1.000
_cell.angle_alpha   90.00
_cell.angle_beta   90.00
_cell.angle_gamma   90.00
#
_symmetry.space_group_name_H-M   'P 1'
#
loop_
_entity.id
_entity.type
_entity.pdbx_description
1 polymer ?
#
loop_
_entity_poly.entity_id
_entity_poly.type
_entity_poly.pdbx_seq_one_letter_code
_entity_poly.pdbx_strand_id
1 'polypeptide(L)'
;IAAMGWFFGDKAYLRSSWNILDGMLVMISVIDILVSLISDSGTRILALLRVLRLLRTLRPLRVISRAPGLKLVVETLMSSLKPIGNIVVICCAFFIIFGILGVQLFKGKFFVCEGEDVRNITNKSDCLQANYKWVRHKYNFDNLGQALMSLFVLASKDGWVDIMYDGLDAVGVDQQPRMNHNPWMLLYFISFLLIVAFFVLNMFVGVVVENFHKCRRHQEAEESKRREEKKLKRMEKKRRSKEKELA
;
A
#
# COMPACT_ATOMS: atom_id res chain seq x y z
N ILE A 1 11.07 0.51 31.17
CA ILE A 1 12.12 -0.54 31.20
C ILE A 1 12.35 -1.02 32.63
N ALA A 2 12.78 -0.17 33.56
CA ALA A 2 13.00 -0.55 34.96
C ALA A 2 11.74 -1.11 35.68
N ALA A 3 10.55 -0.59 35.39
CA ALA A 3 9.30 -1.04 36.01
C ALA A 3 8.61 -2.24 35.32
N MET A 4 9.00 -2.58 34.09
CA MET A 4 8.28 -3.58 33.25
C MET A 4 9.14 -4.80 32.87
N GLY A 5 10.46 -4.74 33.07
CA GLY A 5 11.41 -5.75 32.58
C GLY A 5 11.75 -5.55 31.10
N TRP A 6 13.01 -5.83 30.72
CA TRP A 6 13.52 -5.68 29.36
C TRP A 6 13.07 -6.83 28.44
N PHE A 7 13.25 -8.10 28.86
CA PHE A 7 12.92 -9.30 28.06
C PHE A 7 11.98 -10.30 28.73
N PHE A 8 12.11 -10.54 30.03
CA PHE A 8 11.38 -11.61 30.73
C PHE A 8 10.30 -11.04 31.66
N GLY A 9 9.04 -11.41 31.38
CA GLY A 9 7.85 -11.05 32.16
C GLY A 9 6.63 -10.83 31.27
N ASP A 10 5.43 -11.16 31.76
CA ASP A 10 4.19 -11.01 30.98
C ASP A 10 3.85 -9.55 30.61
N LYS A 11 4.47 -8.59 31.31
CA LYS A 11 4.41 -7.14 31.03
C LYS A 11 5.72 -6.57 30.48
N ALA A 12 6.58 -7.39 29.87
CA ALA A 12 7.87 -6.96 29.33
C ALA A 12 7.74 -5.84 28.28
N TYR A 13 8.65 -4.87 28.34
CA TYR A 13 8.62 -3.67 27.49
C TYR A 13 8.56 -4.01 25.99
N LEU A 14 9.32 -5.01 25.56
CA LEU A 14 9.43 -5.42 24.15
C LEU A 14 8.24 -6.24 23.62
N ARG A 15 7.27 -6.63 24.46
CA ARG A 15 6.10 -7.40 24.00
C ARG A 15 5.01 -6.51 23.39
N SER A 16 5.03 -5.21 23.66
CA SER A 16 4.11 -4.22 23.09
C SER A 16 4.69 -3.62 21.81
N SER A 17 4.01 -3.79 20.67
CA SER A 17 4.43 -3.21 19.38
C SER A 17 4.62 -1.69 19.44
N TRP A 18 3.83 -1.00 20.28
CA TRP A 18 3.92 0.44 20.48
C TRP A 18 5.18 0.85 21.25
N ASN A 19 5.59 0.05 22.23
CA ASN A 19 6.84 0.27 22.98
C ASN A 19 8.08 -0.02 22.12
N ILE A 20 8.00 -1.02 21.23
CA ILE A 20 9.07 -1.30 20.25
C ILE A 20 9.24 -0.12 19.29
N LEU A 21 8.15 0.46 18.79
CA LEU A 21 8.18 1.64 17.92
C LEU A 21 8.79 2.85 18.64
N ASP A 22 8.37 3.13 19.87
CA ASP A 22 8.94 4.21 20.69
C ASP A 22 10.43 3.99 20.95
N GLY A 23 10.83 2.77 21.30
CA GLY A 23 12.23 2.38 21.49
C GLY A 23 13.08 2.56 20.23
N MET A 24 12.58 2.11 19.08
CA MET A 24 13.25 2.27 17.78
C MET A 24 13.46 3.75 17.44
N LEU A 25 12.46 4.60 17.63
CA LEU A 25 12.57 6.03 17.36
C LEU A 25 13.55 6.73 18.31
N VAL A 26 13.67 6.28 19.56
CA VAL A 26 14.68 6.77 20.51
C VAL A 26 16.06 6.35 20.04
N MET A 27 16.26 5.08 19.65
CA MET A 27 17.54 4.58 19.14
C MET A 27 17.99 5.34 17.89
N ILE A 28 17.10 5.59 16.92
CA ILE A 28 17.40 6.42 15.73
C ILE A 28 17.85 7.83 16.14
N SER A 29 17.21 8.42 17.14
CA SER A 29 17.56 9.77 17.61
C SER A 29 18.93 9.82 18.31
N VAL A 30 19.27 8.78 19.07
CA VAL A 30 20.58 8.63 19.73
C VAL A 30 21.69 8.39 18.70
N ILE A 31 21.45 7.51 17.72
CA ILE A 31 22.40 7.24 16.63
C ILE A 31 22.71 8.52 15.85
N ASP A 32 21.71 9.33 15.51
CA ASP A 32 21.97 10.58 14.79
C ASP A 32 22.82 11.57 15.62
N ILE A 33 22.58 11.69 16.92
CA ILE A 33 23.42 12.52 17.81
C ILE A 33 24.86 11.98 17.82
N LEU A 34 25.04 10.68 17.99
CA LEU A 34 26.36 10.05 18.01
C LEU A 34 27.12 10.25 16.69
N VAL A 35 26.46 10.06 15.54
CA VAL A 35 27.09 10.26 14.23
C VAL A 35 27.39 11.75 13.99
N SER A 36 26.57 12.67 14.49
CA SER A 36 26.83 14.11 14.40
C SER A 36 28.06 14.58 15.19
N LEU A 37 28.44 13.84 16.23
CA LEU A 37 29.62 14.13 17.06
C LEU A 37 30.92 13.53 16.51
N ILE A 38 30.84 12.44 15.73
CA ILE A 38 32.01 11.70 15.23
C ILE A 38 32.42 12.17 13.82
N SER A 39 31.49 12.65 13.01
CA SER A 39 31.69 12.78 11.57
C SER A 39 32.16 14.19 11.14
N ASP A 40 33.44 14.50 11.35
CA ASP A 40 34.11 15.68 10.75
C ASP A 40 34.70 15.41 9.35
N SER A 41 34.66 14.16 8.86
CA SER A 41 35.22 13.82 7.55
C SER A 41 34.59 12.57 6.93
N GLY A 42 34.15 12.67 5.66
CA GLY A 42 33.87 11.50 4.81
C GLY A 42 32.52 11.48 4.10
N THR A 43 32.55 11.69 2.78
CA THR A 43 31.45 11.92 1.84
C THR A 43 30.39 10.81 1.69
N ARG A 44 30.54 9.63 2.32
CA ARG A 44 29.54 8.54 2.29
C ARG A 44 28.61 8.52 3.50
N ILE A 45 29.09 8.95 4.66
CA ILE A 45 28.30 9.03 5.90
C ILE A 45 27.22 10.11 5.77
N LEU A 46 27.49 11.18 5.02
CA LEU A 46 26.54 12.27 4.76
C LEU A 46 25.24 11.80 4.06
N ALA A 47 25.30 10.82 3.17
CA ALA A 47 24.11 10.28 2.50
C ALA A 47 23.24 9.45 3.46
N LEU A 48 23.86 8.60 4.29
CA LEU A 48 23.15 7.84 5.34
C LEU A 48 22.58 8.76 6.43
N LEU A 49 23.31 9.82 6.79
CA LEU A 49 22.83 10.85 7.71
C LEU A 49 21.58 11.56 7.21
N ARG A 50 21.44 11.81 5.90
CA ARG A 50 20.21 12.40 5.34
C ARG A 50 19.00 11.51 5.57
N VAL A 51 19.14 10.19 5.40
CA VAL A 51 18.05 9.24 5.65
C VAL A 51 17.71 9.16 7.15
N LEU A 52 18.72 9.13 8.04
CA LEU A 52 18.50 9.14 9.49
C LEU A 52 17.80 10.42 9.97
N ARG A 53 18.10 11.56 9.33
CA ARG A 53 17.38 12.83 9.56
C ARG A 53 15.92 12.77 9.12
N LEU A 54 15.60 12.09 8.00
CA LEU A 54 14.22 11.88 7.57
C LEU A 54 13.44 11.00 8.54
N LEU A 55 14.04 9.98 9.15
CA LEU A 55 13.35 9.14 10.14
C LEU A 55 12.91 9.92 11.39
N ARG A 56 13.47 11.10 11.65
CA ARG A 56 13.00 11.98 12.73
C ARG A 56 11.61 12.58 12.46
N THR A 57 11.18 12.67 11.19
CA THR A 57 9.83 13.14 10.86
C THR A 57 8.75 12.15 11.32
N LEU A 58 9.13 10.91 11.67
CA LEU A 58 8.25 9.89 12.23
C LEU A 58 7.94 10.09 13.73
N ARG A 59 8.59 11.04 14.42
CA ARG A 59 8.35 11.33 15.85
C ARG A 59 6.88 11.60 16.22
N PRO A 60 6.05 12.25 15.38
CA PRO A 60 4.62 12.41 15.64
C PRO A 60 3.88 11.06 15.78
N LEU A 61 4.40 9.95 15.24
CA LEU A 61 3.79 8.62 15.44
C LEU A 61 3.78 8.18 16.91
N ARG A 62 4.67 8.72 17.75
CA ARG A 62 4.63 8.51 19.21
C ARG A 62 3.37 9.10 19.86
N VAL A 63 2.68 10.02 19.18
CA VAL A 63 1.38 10.52 19.63
C VAL A 63 0.33 9.41 19.53
N ILE A 64 0.44 8.50 18.55
CA ILE A 64 -0.46 7.36 18.42
C ILE A 64 -0.36 6.43 19.63
N SER A 65 0.86 6.18 20.15
CA SER A 65 1.05 5.34 21.35
C SER A 65 0.55 6.01 22.63
N ARG A 66 0.54 7.35 22.68
CA ARG A 66 0.12 8.15 23.84
C ARG A 66 -1.37 8.50 23.84
N ALA A 67 -1.99 8.63 22.68
CA ALA A 67 -3.39 9.00 22.53
C ALA A 67 -4.26 7.75 22.34
N PRO A 68 -5.07 7.33 23.36
CA PRO A 68 -5.84 6.10 23.29
C PRO A 68 -6.88 6.10 22.16
N GLY A 69 -7.44 7.26 21.82
CA GLY A 69 -8.38 7.40 20.69
C GLY A 69 -7.75 7.10 19.33
N LEU A 70 -6.54 7.62 19.07
CA LEU A 70 -5.84 7.39 17.80
C LEU A 70 -5.32 5.96 17.68
N LYS A 71 -4.85 5.39 18.79
CA LYS A 71 -4.50 3.97 18.90
C LYS A 71 -5.66 3.07 18.48
N LEU A 72 -6.86 3.32 19.01
CA LEU A 72 -8.06 2.55 18.68
C LEU A 72 -8.41 2.64 17.18
N VAL A 73 -8.28 3.82 16.57
CA VAL A 73 -8.53 4.00 15.12
C VAL A 73 -7.55 3.18 14.28
N VAL A 74 -6.26 3.21 14.60
CA VAL A 74 -5.25 2.43 13.86
C VAL A 74 -5.44 0.92 14.05
N GLU A 75 -5.74 0.48 15.28
CA GLU A 75 -6.00 -0.93 15.57
C GLU A 75 -7.26 -1.45 14.84
N THR A 76 -8.32 -0.64 14.76
CA THR A 76 -9.54 -1.00 14.01
C THR A 76 -9.30 -1.02 12.50
N LEU A 77 -8.54 -0.07 11.94
CA LEU A 77 -8.12 -0.09 10.53
C LEU A 77 -7.34 -1.37 10.18
N MET A 78 -6.30 -1.68 10.96
CA MET A 78 -5.47 -2.87 10.73
C MET A 78 -6.26 -4.16 10.88
N SER A 79 -7.23 -4.22 11.80
CA SER A 79 -8.15 -5.34 11.96
C SER A 79 -9.11 -5.50 10.77
N SER A 80 -9.49 -4.40 10.13
CA SER A 80 -10.38 -4.39 8.96
C SER A 80 -9.66 -4.71 7.64
N LEU A 81 -8.33 -4.61 7.58
CA LEU A 81 -7.54 -5.02 6.40
C LEU A 81 -7.30 -6.53 6.31
N LYS A 82 -7.22 -7.26 7.44
CA LYS A 82 -6.96 -8.71 7.45
C LYS A 82 -7.91 -9.55 6.55
N PRO A 83 -9.24 -9.34 6.58
CA PRO A 83 -10.19 -10.12 5.78
C PRO A 83 -9.99 -9.93 4.27
N ILE A 84 -9.59 -8.73 3.84
CA ILE A 84 -9.38 -8.42 2.41
C ILE A 84 -7.98 -8.76 1.91
N GLY A 85 -7.09 -9.24 2.78
CA GLY A 85 -5.71 -9.61 2.41
C GLY A 85 -5.63 -10.59 1.25
N ASN A 86 -6.55 -11.56 1.19
CA ASN A 86 -6.60 -12.54 0.09
C ASN A 86 -6.88 -11.87 -1.27
N ILE A 87 -7.81 -10.91 -1.32
CA ILE A 87 -8.15 -10.17 -2.54
C ILE A 87 -6.96 -9.31 -2.97
N VAL A 88 -6.28 -8.67 -2.01
CA VAL A 88 -5.08 -7.87 -2.28
C VAL A 88 -3.97 -8.71 -2.87
N VAL A 89 -3.70 -9.91 -2.33
CA VAL A 89 -2.67 -10.81 -2.88
C VAL A 89 -2.97 -11.22 -4.32
N ILE A 90 -4.23 -11.56 -4.61
CA ILE A 90 -4.66 -11.90 -5.97
C ILE A 90 -4.49 -10.68 -6.90
N CYS A 91 -4.91 -9.49 -6.47
CA CYS A 91 -4.74 -8.25 -7.22
C CYS A 91 -3.25 -7.96 -7.51
N CYS A 92 -2.37 -8.11 -6.52
CA CYS A 92 -0.93 -7.97 -6.70
C CYS A 92 -0.37 -8.96 -7.74
N ALA A 93 -0.82 -10.22 -7.72
CA ALA A 93 -0.41 -11.20 -8.73
C ALA A 93 -0.84 -10.78 -10.14
N PHE A 94 -2.06 -10.27 -10.31
CA PHE A 94 -2.54 -9.73 -11.58
C PHE A 94 -1.71 -8.54 -12.07
N PHE A 95 -1.31 -7.62 -11.18
CA PHE A 95 -0.41 -6.52 -11.52
C PHE A 95 0.94 -7.02 -12.03
N ILE A 96 1.49 -8.07 -11.42
CA ILE A 96 2.76 -8.67 -11.87
C ILE A 96 2.59 -9.32 -13.25
N ILE A 97 1.51 -10.07 -13.47
CA ILE A 97 1.22 -10.72 -14.76
C ILE A 97 1.10 -9.68 -15.88
N PHE A 98 0.27 -8.65 -15.68
CA PHE A 98 0.14 -7.55 -16.64
C PHE A 98 1.44 -6.76 -16.78
N GLY A 99 2.21 -6.59 -15.71
CA GLY A 99 3.50 -5.91 -15.75
C GLY A 99 4.51 -6.64 -16.64
N ILE A 100 4.62 -7.96 -16.50
CA ILE A 100 5.49 -8.78 -17.35
C ILE A 100 5.00 -8.75 -18.81
N LEU A 101 3.70 -8.90 -19.04
CA LEU A 101 3.10 -8.82 -20.38
C LEU A 101 3.37 -7.46 -21.03
N GLY A 102 3.18 -6.37 -20.30
CA GLY A 102 3.45 -5.00 -20.76
C GLY A 102 4.93 -4.80 -21.11
N VAL A 103 5.86 -5.34 -20.32
CA VAL A 103 7.29 -5.32 -20.66
C VAL A 103 7.54 -6.07 -21.96
N GLN A 104 6.95 -7.24 -22.17
CA GLN A 104 7.14 -7.99 -23.41
C GLN A 104 6.59 -7.26 -24.64
N LEU A 105 5.47 -6.54 -24.49
CA LEU A 105 4.83 -5.82 -25.60
C LEU A 105 5.50 -4.48 -25.93
N PHE A 106 5.93 -3.72 -24.91
CA PHE A 106 6.25 -2.29 -25.03
C PHE A 106 7.69 -1.92 -24.65
N LYS A 107 8.53 -2.87 -24.22
CA LYS A 107 9.93 -2.57 -23.85
C LYS A 107 10.68 -1.87 -24.98
N GLY A 108 11.29 -0.72 -24.66
CA GLY A 108 12.10 0.05 -25.59
C GLY A 108 11.32 0.82 -26.65
N LYS A 109 9.98 0.78 -26.64
CA LYS A 109 9.13 1.46 -27.65
C LYS A 109 8.63 2.83 -27.21
N PHE A 110 8.70 3.15 -25.92
CA PHE A 110 8.17 4.38 -25.32
C PHE A 110 9.22 5.51 -25.36
N PHE A 111 9.65 5.83 -26.57
CA PHE A 111 10.56 6.93 -26.85
C PHE A 111 9.97 7.83 -27.94
N VAL A 112 10.28 9.11 -27.85
CA VAL A 112 9.80 10.13 -28.78
C VAL A 112 10.92 11.13 -29.07
N CYS A 113 10.98 11.59 -30.32
CA CYS A 113 11.82 12.73 -30.69
C CYS A 113 11.14 14.05 -30.25
N GLU A 114 11.86 14.87 -29.48
CA GLU A 114 11.46 16.21 -29.06
C GLU A 114 12.28 17.25 -29.84
N GLY A 115 11.61 18.05 -30.66
CA GLY A 115 12.21 19.05 -31.56
C GLY A 115 11.16 19.99 -32.15
N GLU A 116 11.58 20.97 -32.97
CA GLU A 116 10.67 21.96 -33.58
C GLU A 116 9.79 21.37 -34.69
N ASP A 117 10.35 20.57 -35.62
CA ASP A 117 9.58 19.89 -36.68
C ASP A 117 9.93 18.40 -36.78
N VAL A 118 9.05 17.56 -36.23
CA VAL A 118 9.24 16.10 -36.15
C VAL A 118 8.49 15.34 -37.25
N ARG A 119 7.86 16.02 -38.21
CA ARG A 119 6.99 15.38 -39.21
C ARG A 119 7.72 14.41 -40.15
N ASN A 120 8.98 14.69 -40.48
CA ASN A 120 9.79 13.86 -41.36
C ASN A 120 10.76 12.93 -40.60
N ILE A 121 10.68 12.87 -39.27
CA ILE A 121 11.54 12.03 -38.44
C ILE A 121 10.93 10.63 -38.33
N THR A 122 11.64 9.60 -38.78
CA THR A 122 11.12 8.22 -38.76
C THR A 122 11.73 7.36 -37.66
N ASN A 123 12.98 7.64 -37.31
CA ASN A 123 13.76 6.85 -36.38
C ASN A 123 14.64 7.73 -35.48
N LYS A 124 15.33 7.11 -34.53
CA LYS A 124 16.24 7.79 -33.61
C LYS A 124 17.43 8.46 -34.30
N SER A 125 18.02 7.84 -35.33
CA SER A 125 19.15 8.45 -36.05
C SER A 125 18.77 9.75 -36.75
N ASP A 126 17.59 9.81 -37.37
CA ASP A 126 17.06 11.00 -38.02
C ASP A 126 16.89 12.13 -36.98
N CYS A 127 16.34 11.80 -35.82
CA CYS A 127 16.17 12.75 -34.70
C CYS A 127 17.52 13.36 -34.26
N LEU A 128 18.54 12.52 -34.10
CA LEU A 128 19.87 12.98 -33.69
C LEU A 128 20.59 13.77 -34.79
N GLN A 129 20.38 13.43 -36.08
CA GLN A 129 20.90 14.20 -37.22
C GLN A 129 20.26 15.59 -37.33
N ALA A 130 18.97 15.70 -36.99
CA ALA A 130 18.25 16.98 -36.90
C ALA A 130 18.61 17.80 -35.65
N ASN A 131 19.59 17.35 -34.85
CA ASN A 131 20.00 17.98 -33.58
C ASN A 131 18.87 18.09 -32.55
N TYR A 132 17.94 17.13 -32.55
CA TYR A 132 16.81 17.01 -31.61
C TYR A 132 17.10 15.99 -30.51
N LYS A 133 16.23 15.96 -29.50
CA LYS A 133 16.40 15.09 -28.32
C LYS A 133 15.53 13.85 -28.43
N TRP A 134 16.15 12.67 -28.32
CA TRP A 134 15.43 11.40 -28.22
C TRP A 134 15.11 11.10 -26.75
N VAL A 135 13.87 11.37 -26.34
CA VAL A 135 13.46 11.36 -24.93
C VAL A 135 12.60 10.14 -24.64
N ARG A 136 12.75 9.58 -23.44
CA ARG A 136 11.92 8.47 -22.94
C ARG A 136 10.71 9.03 -22.21
N HIS A 137 9.54 8.42 -22.41
CA HIS A 137 8.36 8.74 -21.60
C HIS A 137 8.60 8.41 -20.12
N LYS A 138 8.06 9.25 -19.23
CA LYS A 138 8.20 9.10 -17.77
C LYS A 138 7.60 7.77 -17.29
N TYR A 139 6.43 7.41 -17.82
CA TYR A 139 5.77 6.14 -17.58
C TYR A 139 6.02 5.24 -18.79
N ASN A 140 6.72 4.13 -18.59
CA ASN A 140 7.11 3.20 -19.65
C ASN A 140 7.12 1.75 -19.14
N PHE A 141 7.48 0.82 -20.02
CA PHE A 141 7.50 -0.62 -19.74
C PHE A 141 8.88 -1.25 -19.99
N ASP A 142 9.97 -0.52 -19.75
CA ASP A 142 11.33 -1.02 -20.03
C ASP A 142 11.77 -2.15 -19.07
N ASN A 143 11.24 -2.15 -17.85
CA ASN A 143 11.46 -3.16 -16.82
C ASN A 143 10.21 -3.30 -15.93
N LEU A 144 10.17 -4.36 -15.13
CA LEU A 144 9.00 -4.67 -14.29
C LEU A 144 8.68 -3.54 -13.29
N GLY A 145 9.68 -2.87 -12.72
CA GLY A 145 9.44 -1.78 -11.76
C GLY A 145 8.76 -0.58 -12.41
N GLN A 146 9.22 -0.16 -13.60
CA GLN A 146 8.60 0.92 -14.37
C GLN A 146 7.21 0.51 -14.87
N ALA A 147 7.05 -0.74 -15.32
CA ALA A 147 5.75 -1.27 -15.73
C ALA A 147 4.73 -1.24 -14.58
N LEU A 148 5.13 -1.66 -13.36
CA LEU A 148 4.26 -1.59 -12.18
C LEU A 148 3.89 -0.15 -11.82
N MET A 149 4.79 0.81 -11.99
CA MET A 149 4.49 2.23 -11.79
C MET A 149 3.47 2.73 -12.83
N SER A 150 3.67 2.40 -14.12
CA SER A 150 2.74 2.73 -15.20
C SER A 150 1.36 2.10 -14.97
N LEU A 151 1.31 0.83 -14.55
CA LEU A 151 0.08 0.13 -14.18
C LEU A 151 -0.61 0.73 -12.96
N PHE A 152 0.15 1.25 -11.99
CA PHE A 152 -0.41 1.96 -10.84
C PHE A 152 -1.10 3.26 -11.27
N VAL A 153 -0.48 4.04 -12.17
CA VAL A 153 -1.07 5.26 -12.74
C VAL A 153 -2.31 4.95 -13.59
N LEU A 154 -2.27 3.87 -14.37
CA LEU A 154 -3.44 3.36 -15.08
C LEU A 154 -4.56 3.00 -14.10
N ALA A 155 -4.25 2.28 -13.02
CA ALA A 155 -5.22 1.87 -12.00
C ALA A 155 -5.83 3.06 -11.23
N SER A 156 -5.07 4.14 -10.99
CA SER A 156 -5.59 5.36 -10.39
C SER A 156 -6.47 6.18 -11.33
N LYS A 157 -6.48 5.85 -12.63
CA LYS A 157 -7.22 6.55 -13.69
C LYS A 157 -6.83 8.02 -13.84
N ASP A 158 -5.61 8.37 -13.44
CA ASP A 158 -5.08 9.73 -13.59
C ASP A 158 -3.93 9.67 -14.60
N GLY A 159 -4.01 10.43 -15.70
CA GLY A 159 -3.04 10.34 -16.80
C GLY A 159 -3.01 8.99 -17.55
N TRP A 160 -4.04 8.15 -17.39
CA TRP A 160 -4.09 6.81 -18.01
C TRP A 160 -4.23 6.84 -19.53
N VAL A 161 -4.91 7.88 -20.05
CA VAL A 161 -5.18 8.05 -21.48
C VAL A 161 -3.88 8.28 -22.25
N ASP A 162 -2.94 9.05 -21.70
CA ASP A 162 -1.65 9.34 -22.33
C ASP A 162 -0.81 8.05 -22.46
N ILE A 163 -0.73 7.26 -21.39
CA ILE A 163 -0.03 5.96 -21.40
C ILE A 163 -0.67 4.99 -22.41
N MET A 164 -2.00 5.02 -22.54
CA MET A 164 -2.72 4.23 -23.53
C MET A 164 -2.35 4.68 -24.95
N TYR A 165 -2.38 5.98 -25.25
CA TYR A 165 -2.00 6.50 -26.57
C TYR A 165 -0.55 6.19 -26.92
N ASP A 166 0.38 6.34 -25.97
CA ASP A 166 1.79 5.94 -26.14
C ASP A 166 1.90 4.45 -26.56
N GLY A 167 1.03 3.59 -26.01
CA GLY A 167 0.96 2.17 -26.37
C GLY A 167 0.31 1.88 -27.74
N LEU A 168 -0.68 2.67 -28.16
CA LEU A 168 -1.31 2.56 -29.48
C LEU A 168 -0.38 3.05 -30.60
N ASP A 169 0.42 4.06 -30.30
CA ASP A 169 1.31 4.71 -31.25
C ASP A 169 2.69 4.02 -31.34
N ALA A 170 2.97 3.09 -30.42
CA ALA A 170 4.20 2.32 -30.36
C ALA A 170 4.39 1.43 -31.60
N VAL A 171 5.45 1.72 -32.37
CA VAL A 171 5.82 0.97 -33.57
C VAL A 171 6.88 -0.10 -33.24
N GLY A 172 8.07 0.34 -32.83
CA GLY A 172 9.23 -0.53 -32.63
C GLY A 172 10.32 0.18 -31.84
N VAL A 173 11.42 -0.54 -31.58
CA VAL A 173 12.58 0.02 -30.87
C VAL A 173 13.30 1.00 -31.79
N ASP A 174 13.66 2.17 -31.26
CA ASP A 174 14.32 3.27 -31.98
C ASP A 174 13.53 3.81 -33.20
N GLN A 175 12.21 3.57 -33.24
CA GLN A 175 11.29 4.12 -34.25
C GLN A 175 10.42 5.22 -33.64
N GLN A 176 10.15 6.28 -34.41
CA GLN A 176 9.24 7.34 -33.98
C GLN A 176 7.81 6.79 -33.88
N PRO A 177 7.07 7.08 -32.79
CA PRO A 177 5.68 6.68 -32.66
C PRO A 177 4.84 7.23 -33.80
N ARG A 178 3.88 6.43 -34.28
CA ARG A 178 2.95 6.82 -35.33
C ARG A 178 1.53 6.71 -34.81
N MET A 179 0.78 7.81 -34.94
CA MET A 179 -0.58 7.89 -34.44
C MET A 179 -1.42 6.70 -34.93
N ASN A 180 -2.03 5.97 -33.99
CA ASN A 180 -2.90 4.83 -34.24
C ASN A 180 -2.25 3.69 -35.06
N HIS A 181 -0.96 3.43 -34.83
CA HIS A 181 -0.24 2.36 -35.52
C HIS A 181 -0.82 0.97 -35.20
N ASN A 182 -1.11 0.70 -33.93
CA ASN A 182 -1.65 -0.58 -33.49
C ASN A 182 -2.84 -0.42 -32.54
N PRO A 183 -4.07 -0.20 -33.08
CA PRO A 183 -5.27 0.00 -32.26
C PRO A 183 -5.62 -1.21 -31.39
N TRP A 184 -5.16 -2.42 -31.73
CA TRP A 184 -5.46 -3.63 -30.94
C TRP A 184 -4.86 -3.61 -29.53
N MET A 185 -3.83 -2.78 -29.30
CA MET A 185 -3.24 -2.57 -27.98
C MET A 185 -4.23 -1.97 -26.98
N LEU A 186 -5.33 -1.36 -27.46
CA LEU A 186 -6.44 -0.91 -26.62
C LEU A 186 -7.01 -2.05 -25.75
N LEU A 187 -7.02 -3.29 -26.25
CA LEU A 187 -7.48 -4.45 -25.48
C LEU A 187 -6.64 -4.67 -24.22
N TYR A 188 -5.33 -4.44 -24.26
CA TYR A 188 -4.46 -4.56 -23.09
C TYR A 188 -4.83 -3.54 -22.01
N PHE A 189 -4.96 -2.26 -22.37
CA PHE A 189 -5.26 -1.20 -21.41
C PHE A 189 -6.69 -1.29 -20.86
N ILE A 190 -7.68 -1.50 -21.71
CA ILE A 190 -9.09 -1.56 -21.29
C ILE A 190 -9.36 -2.82 -20.46
N SER A 191 -8.82 -3.98 -20.84
CA SER A 191 -8.99 -5.20 -20.03
C SER A 191 -8.36 -5.06 -18.65
N PHE A 192 -7.16 -4.47 -18.55
CA PHE A 192 -6.53 -4.17 -17.26
C PHE A 192 -7.42 -3.27 -16.40
N LEU A 193 -7.92 -2.16 -16.95
CA LEU A 193 -8.78 -1.21 -16.22
C LEU A 193 -10.07 -1.86 -15.71
N LEU A 194 -10.71 -2.71 -16.53
CA LEU A 194 -11.92 -3.43 -16.13
C LEU A 194 -11.66 -4.44 -15.01
N ILE A 195 -10.57 -5.21 -15.12
CA ILE A 195 -10.18 -6.20 -14.10
C ILE A 195 -9.85 -5.51 -12.78
N VAL A 196 -9.07 -4.44 -12.80
CA VAL A 196 -8.72 -3.68 -11.59
C VAL A 196 -9.96 -3.04 -10.96
N ALA A 197 -10.85 -2.46 -11.77
CA ALA A 197 -12.11 -1.91 -11.27
C ALA A 197 -12.97 -2.98 -10.58
N PHE A 198 -13.01 -4.19 -11.13
CA PHE A 198 -13.70 -5.33 -10.51
C PHE A 198 -13.08 -5.72 -9.17
N PHE A 199 -11.75 -5.79 -9.07
CA PHE A 199 -11.07 -6.06 -7.79
C PHE A 199 -11.35 -4.99 -6.74
N VAL A 200 -11.31 -3.71 -7.10
CA VAL A 200 -11.59 -2.60 -6.19
C VAL A 200 -13.04 -2.69 -5.68
N LEU A 201 -13.99 -2.99 -6.56
CA LEU A 201 -15.39 -3.17 -6.17
C LEU A 201 -15.57 -4.36 -5.22
N ASN A 202 -14.95 -5.50 -5.52
CA ASN A 202 -14.99 -6.67 -4.63
C ASN A 202 -14.32 -6.42 -3.28
N MET A 203 -13.24 -5.64 -3.24
CA MET A 203 -12.60 -5.22 -1.99
C MET A 203 -13.55 -4.37 -1.16
N PHE A 204 -14.24 -3.41 -1.78
CA PHE A 204 -15.22 -2.56 -1.10
C PHE A 204 -16.37 -3.40 -0.51
N VAL A 205 -16.98 -4.27 -1.33
CA VAL A 205 -18.04 -5.19 -0.88
C VAL A 205 -17.53 -6.09 0.25
N GLY A 206 -16.31 -6.62 0.14
CA GLY A 206 -15.68 -7.45 1.17
C GLY A 206 -15.56 -6.75 2.52
N VAL A 207 -15.12 -5.49 2.54
CA VAL A 207 -15.04 -4.69 3.79
C VAL A 207 -16.43 -4.45 4.39
N VAL A 208 -17.42 -4.09 3.56
CA VAL A 208 -18.79 -3.84 4.01
C VAL A 208 -19.42 -5.11 4.62
N VAL A 209 -19.26 -6.24 3.93
CA VAL A 209 -19.79 -7.53 4.36
C VAL A 209 -19.12 -8.00 5.66
N GLU A 210 -17.79 -7.87 5.79
CA GLU A 210 -17.12 -8.21 7.04
C GLU A 210 -17.62 -7.34 8.21
N ASN A 211 -17.75 -6.03 8.00
CA ASN A 211 -18.26 -5.14 9.04
C ASN A 211 -19.70 -5.49 9.45
N PHE A 212 -20.54 -5.86 8.48
CA PHE A 212 -21.89 -6.35 8.75
C PHE A 212 -21.88 -7.65 9.57
N HIS A 213 -21.04 -8.63 9.20
CA HIS A 213 -20.89 -9.87 9.96
C HIS A 213 -20.31 -9.66 11.36
N LYS A 214 -19.41 -8.69 11.55
CA LYS A 214 -18.91 -8.31 12.89
C LYS A 214 -20.02 -7.74 13.75
N CYS A 215 -20.82 -6.81 13.22
CA CYS A 215 -21.94 -6.20 13.95
C CYS A 215 -22.98 -7.25 14.35
N ARG A 216 -23.36 -8.13 13.42
CA ARG A 216 -24.32 -9.22 13.68
C ARG A 216 -23.82 -10.18 14.76
N ARG A 217 -22.55 -10.59 14.71
CA ARG A 217 -21.92 -11.42 15.75
C ARG A 217 -21.93 -10.76 17.13
N HIS A 218 -21.72 -9.44 17.19
CA HIS A 218 -21.77 -8.70 18.45
C HIS A 218 -23.18 -8.69 19.04
N GLN A 219 -24.20 -8.44 18.21
CA GLN A 219 -25.61 -8.48 18.64
C GLN A 219 -26.03 -9.87 19.13
N GLU A 220 -25.68 -10.93 18.41
CA GLU A 220 -25.96 -12.33 18.82
C GLU A 220 -25.26 -12.68 20.15
N ALA A 221 -24.02 -12.21 20.35
CA ALA A 221 -23.28 -12.40 21.59
C ALA A 221 -23.89 -11.62 22.78
N GLU A 222 -24.38 -10.40 22.55
CA GLU A 222 -25.09 -9.64 23.58
C GLU A 222 -26.45 -10.26 23.94
N GLU A 223 -27.20 -10.72 22.94
CA GLU A 223 -28.47 -11.42 23.17
C GLU A 223 -28.31 -12.71 23.96
N SER A 224 -27.32 -13.54 23.61
CA SER A 224 -27.03 -14.78 24.33
C SER A 224 -26.66 -14.53 25.80
N LYS A 225 -25.78 -13.56 26.08
CA LYS A 225 -25.46 -13.13 27.45
C LYS A 225 -26.71 -12.67 28.20
N ARG A 226 -27.57 -11.86 27.57
CA ARG A 226 -28.82 -11.38 28.18
C ARG A 226 -29.79 -12.53 28.48
N ARG A 227 -29.81 -13.59 27.67
CA ARG A 227 -30.61 -14.80 27.91
C ARG A 227 -30.03 -15.62 29.07
N GLU A 228 -28.72 -15.76 29.15
CA GLU A 228 -28.04 -16.46 30.26
C GLU A 228 -28.24 -15.73 31.60
N GLU A 229 -28.08 -14.42 31.64
CA GLU A 229 -28.35 -13.62 32.84
C GLU A 229 -29.80 -13.77 33.32
N LYS A 230 -30.77 -13.77 32.39
CA LYS A 230 -32.18 -14.02 32.70
C LYS A 230 -32.39 -15.43 33.27
N LYS A 231 -31.72 -16.45 32.74
CA LYS A 231 -31.78 -17.83 33.25
C LYS A 231 -31.16 -17.92 34.65
N LEU A 232 -30.00 -17.32 34.88
CA LEU A 232 -29.32 -17.32 36.17
C LEU A 232 -30.17 -16.65 37.25
N LYS A 233 -30.70 -15.45 36.98
CA LYS A 233 -31.62 -14.74 37.89
C LYS A 233 -32.86 -15.56 38.23
N ARG A 234 -33.41 -16.31 37.27
CA ARG A 234 -34.54 -17.23 37.52
C ARG A 234 -34.14 -18.40 38.42
N MET A 235 -32.96 -18.98 38.23
CA MET A 235 -32.47 -20.07 39.08
C MET A 235 -32.18 -19.60 40.51
N GLU A 236 -31.54 -18.43 40.67
CA GLU A 236 -31.30 -17.83 41.99
C GLU A 236 -32.60 -17.52 42.73
N LYS A 237 -33.60 -16.96 42.04
CA LYS A 237 -34.93 -16.70 42.63
C LYS A 237 -35.59 -18.00 43.11
N LYS A 238 -35.50 -19.09 42.34
CA LYS A 238 -35.99 -20.42 42.75
C LYS A 238 -35.23 -20.95 43.97
N ARG A 239 -33.90 -20.80 44.02
CA ARG A 239 -33.08 -21.24 45.16
C ARG A 239 -33.46 -20.52 46.46
N ARG A 240 -33.56 -19.18 46.41
CA ARG A 240 -33.99 -18.35 47.55
C ARG A 240 -35.40 -18.69 48.04
N SER A 241 -36.31 -19.06 47.13
CA SER A 241 -37.66 -19.50 47.51
C SER A 241 -37.61 -20.80 48.31
N LYS A 242 -36.82 -21.78 47.85
CA LYS A 242 -36.66 -23.07 48.55
C LYS A 242 -35.98 -22.92 49.91
N GLU A 243 -34.96 -22.06 50.00
CA GLU A 243 -34.28 -21.76 51.28
C GLU A 243 -35.25 -21.17 52.32
N LYS A 244 -36.23 -20.36 51.89
CA LYS A 244 -37.28 -19.81 52.77
C LYS A 244 -38.35 -20.82 53.17
N GLU A 245 -38.62 -21.84 52.35
CA GLU A 245 -39.59 -22.90 52.69
C GLU A 245 -39.02 -23.90 53.70
N LEU A 246 -37.69 -24.03 53.79
CA LEU A 246 -37.00 -24.93 54.70
C LEU A 246 -36.67 -24.33 56.08
N ALA A 247 -36.85 -23.02 56.26
CA ALA A 247 -36.57 -22.28 57.50
C ALA A 247 -37.87 -21.93 58.22
#